data_AF-A0A0S4WY57-F1
#
_entry.id   AF-A0A0S4WY57-F1
#
_cell.length_a   1.000
_cell.length_b   1.000
_cell.length_c   1.000
_cell.angle_alpha   90.00
_cell.angle_beta   90.00
_cell.angle_gamma   90.00
#
_symmetry.space_group_name_H-M   'P 1'
#
loop_
_entity.id
_entity.type
_entity.pdbx_description
1 polymer ?
#
loop_
_entity_poly.entity_id
_entity_poly.type
_entity_poly.pdbx_seq_one_letter_code
_entity_poly.pdbx_strand_id
1 'polypeptide(L)'
;MQPVRTKDGDGIHDWEKDAEGRPLAHPRFIALQGGDAPPDWTDPAVRKAFDIDALKAGDKQYIWAASALGRVFIGEEEPVGHDPDSGKQRRRGHPLLVSGGPARICGEFRFDAETGKLVVINKSGRYSRYEDRREAQLQEVATIIRAAVAPLGLEVETEYRSGKTPDALVLPSLDPKYREPPAD
;
A
#
# COMPACT_ATOMS: atom_id res chain seq x y z
N MET A 1 6.60 -14.70 -11.93
CA MET A 1 5.29 -14.35 -11.34
C MET A 1 4.59 -13.40 -12.30
N GLN A 2 3.48 -13.82 -12.92
CA GLN A 2 2.66 -12.91 -13.70
C GLN A 2 1.88 -12.01 -12.73
N PRO A 3 1.86 -10.68 -12.93
CA PRO A 3 1.01 -9.81 -12.14
C PRO A 3 -0.45 -10.18 -12.39
N VAL A 4 -1.16 -10.44 -11.31
CA VAL A 4 -2.58 -10.81 -11.32
C VAL A 4 -3.33 -9.65 -11.94
N ARG A 5 -3.96 -9.90 -13.10
CA ARG A 5 -4.80 -8.92 -13.79
C ARG A 5 -6.23 -9.16 -13.43
N THR A 6 -6.94 -8.08 -13.18
CA THR A 6 -8.35 -8.12 -12.85
C THR A 6 -9.01 -6.88 -13.41
N LYS A 7 -10.19 -7.03 -13.98
CA LYS A 7 -10.96 -5.92 -14.58
C LYS A 7 -11.35 -4.85 -13.55
N ASP A 8 -11.39 -5.18 -12.24
CA ASP A 8 -11.79 -4.26 -11.15
C ASP A 8 -10.92 -4.25 -9.85
N GLY A 9 -9.78 -4.97 -9.77
CA GLY A 9 -8.82 -4.87 -8.64
C GLY A 9 -9.31 -5.38 -7.28
N ASP A 10 -8.45 -5.32 -6.23
CA ASP A 10 -8.71 -5.80 -4.86
C ASP A 10 -9.69 -4.98 -4.02
N GLY A 11 -10.80 -4.60 -4.65
CA GLY A 11 -11.94 -3.92 -4.04
C GLY A 11 -11.72 -2.42 -4.00
N ILE A 12 -12.04 -1.75 -5.10
CA ILE A 12 -12.08 -0.28 -5.17
C ILE A 12 -13.48 0.13 -4.74
N HIS A 13 -13.54 0.83 -3.61
CA HIS A 13 -14.81 1.30 -3.09
C HIS A 13 -15.39 2.42 -3.95
N ASP A 14 -16.68 2.69 -3.85
CA ASP A 14 -17.30 3.73 -4.68
C ASP A 14 -16.76 5.14 -4.35
N TRP A 15 -16.33 5.37 -3.11
CA TRP A 15 -15.63 6.60 -2.71
C TRP A 15 -14.16 6.66 -3.18
N GLU A 16 -13.67 5.60 -3.80
CA GLU A 16 -12.34 5.50 -4.43
C GLU A 16 -12.45 5.58 -5.96
N LYS A 17 -13.63 5.89 -6.51
CA LYS A 17 -13.90 6.04 -7.96
C LYS A 17 -14.32 7.47 -8.33
N ASP A 18 -14.12 7.82 -9.59
CA ASP A 18 -14.69 9.03 -10.19
C ASP A 18 -16.14 8.83 -10.66
N ALA A 19 -16.74 9.87 -11.24
CA ALA A 19 -18.12 9.85 -11.72
C ALA A 19 -18.36 8.84 -12.85
N GLU A 20 -17.31 8.47 -13.58
CA GLU A 20 -17.35 7.46 -14.64
C GLU A 20 -17.04 6.05 -14.12
N GLY A 21 -16.87 5.89 -12.80
CA GLY A 21 -16.58 4.61 -12.15
C GLY A 21 -15.12 4.17 -12.25
N ARG A 22 -14.21 5.05 -12.71
CA ARG A 22 -12.78 4.75 -12.82
C ARG A 22 -12.07 4.96 -11.49
N PRO A 23 -11.01 4.20 -11.18
CA PRO A 23 -10.23 4.39 -9.97
C PRO A 23 -9.64 5.81 -9.88
N LEU A 24 -9.79 6.45 -8.72
CA LEU A 24 -9.07 7.69 -8.43
C LEU A 24 -7.56 7.42 -8.32
N ALA A 25 -6.77 8.44 -8.62
CA ALA A 25 -5.36 8.47 -8.26
C ALA A 25 -5.19 9.06 -6.86
N HIS A 26 -4.23 8.55 -6.10
CA HIS A 26 -3.85 9.20 -4.85
C HIS A 26 -3.36 10.62 -5.16
N PRO A 27 -3.87 11.68 -4.51
CA PRO A 27 -3.51 13.05 -4.89
C PRO A 27 -2.11 13.45 -4.43
N ARG A 28 -1.52 12.71 -3.49
CA ARG A 28 -0.22 12.99 -2.87
C ARG A 28 0.54 11.69 -2.63
N PHE A 29 1.44 11.33 -3.53
CA PHE A 29 2.25 10.14 -3.36
C PHE A 29 3.68 10.38 -3.82
N ILE A 30 4.58 9.54 -3.33
CA ILE A 30 5.95 9.43 -3.82
C ILE A 30 6.05 8.11 -4.57
N ALA A 31 6.61 8.13 -5.78
CA ALA A 31 7.00 6.93 -6.50
C ALA A 31 8.50 6.70 -6.33
N LEU A 32 8.86 5.49 -5.93
CA LEU A 32 10.23 5.06 -5.68
C LEU A 32 10.57 3.87 -6.57
N GLN A 33 11.82 3.79 -7.00
CA GLN A 33 12.36 2.66 -7.72
C GLN A 33 13.78 2.35 -7.23
N GLY A 34 14.15 1.07 -7.24
CA GLY A 34 15.51 0.65 -6.87
C GLY A 34 16.54 1.28 -7.80
N GLY A 35 17.56 1.91 -7.21
CA GLY A 35 18.63 2.59 -7.93
C GLY A 35 18.37 4.08 -8.22
N ASP A 36 17.17 4.59 -7.97
CA ASP A 36 16.89 6.02 -8.09
C ASP A 36 17.56 6.82 -6.96
N ALA A 37 17.81 8.10 -7.22
CA ALA A 37 18.18 9.03 -6.17
C ALA A 37 17.05 9.13 -5.12
N PRO A 38 17.39 9.33 -3.83
CA PRO A 38 16.38 9.57 -2.82
C PRO A 38 15.48 10.78 -3.17
N PRO A 39 14.22 10.81 -2.72
CA PRO A 39 13.37 11.99 -2.85
C PRO A 39 14.03 13.23 -2.25
N ASP A 40 13.74 14.41 -2.82
CA ASP A 40 14.09 15.67 -2.18
C ASP A 40 13.15 15.91 -0.98
N TRP A 41 13.62 15.57 0.20
CA TRP A 41 12.86 15.73 1.45
C TRP A 41 12.65 17.19 1.86
N THR A 42 13.27 18.15 1.16
CA THR A 42 12.99 19.58 1.34
C THR A 42 11.81 20.04 0.50
N ASP A 43 11.43 19.29 -0.54
CA ASP A 43 10.28 19.58 -1.38
C ASP A 43 8.97 19.46 -0.57
N PRO A 44 8.17 20.54 -0.47
CA PRO A 44 6.86 20.50 0.17
C PRO A 44 5.91 19.43 -0.39
N ALA A 45 6.01 19.05 -1.66
CA ALA A 45 5.19 18.00 -2.27
C ALA A 45 5.56 16.61 -1.72
N VAL A 46 6.85 16.33 -1.56
CA VAL A 46 7.36 15.09 -0.96
C VAL A 46 6.91 15.00 0.50
N ARG A 47 7.09 16.07 1.28
CA ARG A 47 6.65 16.12 2.69
C ARG A 47 5.14 15.98 2.85
N LYS A 48 4.35 16.51 1.92
CA LYS A 48 2.89 16.33 1.91
C LYS A 48 2.45 14.90 1.60
N ALA A 49 3.28 14.12 0.89
CA ALA A 49 2.99 12.73 0.57
C ALA A 49 3.46 11.77 1.67
N PHE A 50 4.56 12.10 2.37
CA PHE A 50 5.07 11.34 3.50
C PHE A 50 5.70 12.27 4.55
N ASP A 51 4.89 12.69 5.53
CA ASP A 51 5.33 13.46 6.69
C ASP A 51 5.70 12.51 7.83
N ILE A 52 7.01 12.33 7.99
CA ILE A 52 7.60 11.43 8.99
C ILE A 52 7.36 11.92 10.41
N ASP A 53 7.33 13.22 10.64
CA ASP A 53 7.11 13.76 11.99
C ASP A 53 5.66 13.53 12.40
N ALA A 54 4.71 13.68 11.47
CA ALA A 54 3.31 13.31 11.69
C ALA A 54 3.12 11.79 11.89
N LEU A 55 3.90 10.95 11.21
CA LEU A 55 3.90 9.50 11.45
C LEU A 55 4.42 9.17 12.86
N LYS A 56 5.52 9.80 13.29
CA LYS A 56 6.11 9.62 14.63
C LYS A 56 5.15 10.06 15.74
N ALA A 57 4.42 11.16 15.53
CA ALA A 57 3.42 11.66 16.46
C ALA A 57 2.14 10.79 16.49
N GLY A 58 1.93 9.93 15.50
CA GLY A 58 0.71 9.15 15.34
C GLY A 58 -0.47 9.97 14.77
N ASP A 59 -0.21 11.20 14.33
CA ASP A 59 -1.23 12.11 13.76
C ASP A 59 -1.71 11.63 12.38
N LYS A 60 -0.81 10.96 11.64
CA LYS A 60 -1.07 10.46 10.29
C LYS A 60 -0.65 9.01 10.12
N GLN A 61 -1.39 8.33 9.24
CA GLN A 61 -1.09 6.96 8.83
C GLN A 61 -0.67 6.96 7.38
N TYR A 62 0.24 6.05 7.04
CA TYR A 62 0.80 5.95 5.71
C TYR A 62 0.79 4.51 5.23
N ILE A 63 0.53 4.37 3.95
CA ILE A 63 0.46 3.10 3.26
C ILE A 63 1.43 3.09 2.08
N TRP A 64 1.80 1.88 1.67
CA TRP A 64 2.64 1.68 0.50
C TRP A 64 2.10 0.55 -0.39
N ALA A 65 2.39 0.64 -1.69
CA ALA A 65 2.02 -0.36 -2.67
C ALA A 65 3.17 -0.56 -3.67
N ALA A 66 3.61 -1.81 -3.84
CA ALA A 66 4.53 -2.18 -4.90
C ALA A 66 3.73 -2.59 -6.14
N SER A 67 3.89 -1.87 -7.25
CA SER A 67 3.20 -2.18 -8.51
C SER A 67 3.71 -3.47 -9.18
N ALA A 68 2.97 -3.93 -10.18
CA ALA A 68 3.40 -5.00 -11.08
C ALA A 68 4.78 -4.77 -11.74
N LEU A 69 5.22 -3.53 -11.89
CA LEU A 69 6.52 -3.19 -12.49
C LEU A 69 7.64 -3.02 -11.45
N GLY A 70 7.35 -3.18 -10.15
CA GLY A 70 8.34 -3.07 -9.08
C GLY A 70 8.55 -1.65 -8.55
N ARG A 71 7.83 -0.64 -9.07
CA ARG A 71 7.78 0.70 -8.46
C ARG A 71 7.01 0.65 -7.14
N VAL A 72 7.55 1.28 -6.11
CA VAL A 72 6.94 1.40 -4.78
C VAL A 72 6.32 2.78 -4.65
N PHE A 73 5.03 2.83 -4.35
CA PHE A 73 4.29 4.05 -4.13
C PHE A 73 4.03 4.22 -2.64
N ILE A 74 4.25 5.42 -2.10
CA ILE A 74 3.98 5.78 -0.69
C ILE A 74 2.99 6.93 -0.66
N GLY A 75 2.00 6.88 0.23
CA GLY A 75 1.08 8.00 0.45
C GLY A 75 0.34 7.89 1.78
N GLU A 76 -0.29 8.99 2.18
CA GLU A 76 -1.15 9.08 3.37
C GLU A 76 -2.40 8.20 3.23
N GLU A 77 -2.78 7.48 4.29
CA GLU A 77 -4.06 6.78 4.36
C GLU A 77 -5.18 7.75 4.78
N GLU A 78 -5.44 8.72 3.90
CA GLU A 78 -6.25 9.92 4.20
C GLU A 78 -7.72 9.58 4.48
N PRO A 79 -8.32 10.09 5.57
CA PRO A 79 -9.75 10.00 5.82
C PRO A 79 -10.57 10.74 4.77
N VAL A 80 -11.63 10.11 4.26
CA VAL A 80 -12.53 10.69 3.23
C VAL A 80 -13.99 10.73 3.64
N GLY A 81 -14.26 10.50 4.93
CA GLY A 81 -15.59 10.56 5.52
C GLY A 81 -15.88 9.33 6.37
N HIS A 82 -17.16 9.06 6.56
CA HIS A 82 -17.63 7.91 7.33
C HIS A 82 -18.59 7.09 6.49
N ASP A 83 -18.59 5.79 6.74
CA ASP A 83 -19.59 4.88 6.24
C ASP A 83 -20.94 5.20 6.90
N PRO A 84 -22.01 5.47 6.13
CA PRO A 84 -23.28 5.91 6.69
C PRO A 84 -23.98 4.80 7.47
N ASP A 85 -23.71 3.53 7.14
CA ASP A 85 -24.36 2.38 7.76
C ASP A 85 -23.63 1.92 9.03
N SER A 86 -22.30 1.83 8.97
CA SER A 86 -21.50 1.32 10.09
C SER A 86 -20.84 2.41 10.95
N GLY A 87 -20.87 3.67 10.51
CA GLY A 87 -20.17 4.78 11.16
C GLY A 87 -18.64 4.69 11.10
N LYS A 88 -18.07 3.67 10.44
CA LYS A 88 -16.62 3.48 10.34
C LYS A 88 -16.00 4.55 9.46
N GLN A 89 -14.85 5.07 9.87
CA GLN A 89 -14.11 6.04 9.07
C GLN A 89 -13.65 5.39 7.76
N ARG A 90 -14.00 6.02 6.64
CA ARG A 90 -13.53 5.65 5.31
C ARG A 90 -12.19 6.31 5.07
N ARG A 91 -11.29 5.57 4.43
CA ARG A 91 -9.96 6.06 4.08
C ARG A 91 -9.64 5.75 2.63
N ARG A 92 -8.78 6.57 2.04
CA ARG A 92 -8.10 6.28 0.80
C ARG A 92 -7.10 5.17 1.07
N GLY A 93 -7.20 4.04 0.35
CA GLY A 93 -6.23 2.97 0.55
C GLY A 93 -5.47 2.57 -0.71
N HIS A 94 -4.86 1.39 -0.64
CA HIS A 94 -3.83 0.94 -1.57
C HIS A 94 -4.15 1.01 -3.08
N PRO A 95 -5.38 0.79 -3.58
CA PRO A 95 -5.65 0.89 -5.02
C PRO A 95 -5.37 2.28 -5.59
N LEU A 96 -5.56 3.35 -4.82
CA LEU A 96 -5.31 4.72 -5.29
C LEU A 96 -3.83 4.96 -5.57
N LEU A 97 -2.92 4.32 -4.82
CA LEU A 97 -1.47 4.44 -5.01
C LEU A 97 -1.01 3.87 -6.36
N VAL A 98 -1.76 2.94 -6.93
CA VAL A 98 -1.48 2.31 -8.22
C VAL A 98 -2.54 2.65 -9.28
N SER A 99 -3.40 3.64 -9.01
CA SER A 99 -4.51 4.06 -9.87
C SER A 99 -5.40 2.89 -10.34
N GLY A 100 -5.70 1.97 -9.41
CA GLY A 100 -6.45 0.73 -9.66
C GLY A 100 -5.69 -0.36 -10.42
N GLY A 101 -4.43 -0.12 -10.76
CA GLY A 101 -3.55 -1.10 -11.37
C GLY A 101 -3.16 -2.25 -10.44
N PRO A 102 -2.50 -3.28 -10.98
CA PRO A 102 -2.07 -4.44 -10.21
C PRO A 102 -0.93 -4.09 -9.25
N ALA A 103 -1.05 -4.55 -8.00
CA ALA A 103 -0.01 -4.47 -6.98
C ALA A 103 0.49 -5.87 -6.60
N ARG A 104 1.82 -5.99 -6.45
CA ARG A 104 2.55 -7.21 -6.08
C ARG A 104 2.62 -7.45 -4.59
N ILE A 105 2.55 -6.41 -3.77
CA ILE A 105 2.51 -6.47 -2.30
C ILE A 105 2.23 -5.05 -1.80
N CYS A 106 1.44 -4.93 -0.73
CA CYS A 106 1.06 -3.67 -0.14
C CYS A 106 1.18 -3.74 1.37
N GLY A 107 1.18 -2.58 2.00
CA GLY A 107 1.34 -2.53 3.44
C GLY A 107 1.17 -1.15 4.04
N GLU A 108 1.56 -1.04 5.29
CA GLU A 108 1.50 0.17 6.10
C GLU A 108 2.88 0.46 6.71
N PHE A 109 3.04 1.68 7.19
CA PHE A 109 4.18 2.09 8.00
C PHE A 109 3.79 2.20 9.47
N ARG A 110 4.74 1.90 10.34
CA ARG A 110 4.70 2.25 11.76
C ARG A 110 6.03 2.88 12.13
N PHE A 111 6.01 3.85 13.04
CA PHE A 111 7.25 4.28 13.69
C PHE A 111 7.37 3.59 15.04
N ASP A 112 8.52 2.98 15.30
CA ASP A 112 8.83 2.37 16.57
C ASP A 112 9.58 3.41 17.44
N ALA A 113 8.88 3.95 18.44
CA ALA A 113 9.43 5.01 19.29
C ALA A 113 10.54 4.52 20.23
N GLU A 114 10.56 3.23 20.57
CA GLU A 114 11.57 2.65 21.46
C GLU A 114 12.91 2.49 20.74
N THR A 115 12.86 2.01 19.49
CA THR A 115 14.06 1.78 18.68
C THR A 115 14.41 2.93 17.75
N GLY A 116 13.50 3.88 17.56
CA GLY A 116 13.65 5.01 16.63
C GLY A 116 13.55 4.62 15.15
N LYS A 117 12.98 3.45 14.83
CA LYS A 117 13.00 2.85 13.49
C LYS A 117 11.69 3.04 12.74
N LEU A 118 11.80 3.18 11.42
CA LEU A 118 10.67 3.07 10.52
C LEU A 118 10.40 1.59 10.21
N VAL A 119 9.23 1.11 10.58
CA VAL A 119 8.81 -0.28 10.37
C VAL A 119 7.96 -0.37 9.11
N VAL A 120 8.40 -1.19 8.16
CA VAL A 120 7.66 -1.51 6.92
C VAL A 120 6.92 -2.82 7.14
N ILE A 121 5.58 -2.75 7.13
CA ILE A 121 4.72 -3.90 7.45
C ILE A 121 3.93 -4.28 6.20
N ASN A 122 3.92 -5.54 5.77
CA ASN A 122 3.11 -5.98 4.62
C ASN A 122 1.62 -6.19 4.97
N LYS A 123 1.05 -5.33 5.83
CA LYS A 123 -0.32 -5.44 6.30
C LYS A 123 -1.26 -4.58 5.44
N SER A 124 -2.11 -5.25 4.68
CA SER A 124 -3.18 -4.67 3.87
C SER A 124 -4.38 -5.60 3.93
N GLY A 125 -5.54 -5.06 4.34
CA GLY A 125 -6.78 -5.84 4.40
C GLY A 125 -7.16 -6.45 3.04
N ARG A 126 -6.82 -5.75 1.95
CA ARG A 126 -7.15 -6.08 0.56
C ARG A 126 -6.10 -6.97 -0.11
N TYR A 127 -4.83 -6.63 0.04
CA TYR A 127 -3.74 -7.24 -0.74
C TYR A 127 -2.96 -8.32 0.02
N SER A 128 -3.03 -8.40 1.35
CA SER A 128 -2.26 -9.39 2.14
C SER A 128 -3.00 -10.73 2.29
N ARG A 129 -4.03 -10.98 1.49
CA ARG A 129 -4.76 -12.25 1.46
C ARG A 129 -4.23 -13.25 0.43
N TYR A 130 -3.22 -12.89 -0.34
CA TYR A 130 -2.68 -13.77 -1.38
C TYR A 130 -1.44 -14.50 -0.88
N GLU A 131 -1.37 -15.81 -1.14
CA GLU A 131 -0.25 -16.68 -0.72
C GLU A 131 1.08 -16.29 -1.37
N ASP A 132 1.02 -15.66 -2.54
CA ASP A 132 2.20 -15.29 -3.32
C ASP A 132 2.91 -14.02 -2.81
N ARG A 133 2.45 -13.47 -1.67
CA ARG A 133 2.96 -12.28 -0.96
C ARG A 133 3.94 -12.69 0.14
N ARG A 134 5.16 -13.02 -0.27
CA ARG A 134 6.21 -13.61 0.58
C ARG A 134 7.08 -12.56 1.25
N GLU A 135 7.71 -12.94 2.36
CA GLU A 135 8.65 -12.08 3.10
C GLU A 135 9.78 -11.53 2.22
N ALA A 136 10.31 -12.31 1.29
CA ALA A 136 11.32 -11.85 0.34
C ALA A 136 10.87 -10.60 -0.45
N GLN A 137 9.60 -10.51 -0.83
CA GLN A 137 9.09 -9.31 -1.53
C GLN A 137 8.99 -8.10 -0.59
N LEU A 138 8.69 -8.32 0.69
CA LEU A 138 8.75 -7.24 1.69
C LEU A 138 10.19 -6.73 1.84
N GLN A 139 11.19 -7.62 1.84
CA GLN A 139 12.61 -7.21 1.90
C GLN A 139 13.06 -6.40 0.69
N GLU A 140 12.60 -6.75 -0.52
CA GLU A 140 12.85 -5.94 -1.72
C GLU A 140 12.25 -4.53 -1.60
N VAL A 141 11.00 -4.43 -1.12
CA VAL A 141 10.34 -3.14 -0.87
C VAL A 141 11.10 -2.34 0.20
N ALA A 142 11.50 -2.98 1.29
CA ALA A 142 12.26 -2.35 2.36
C ALA A 142 13.62 -1.84 1.90
N THR A 143 14.28 -2.52 0.95
CA THR A 143 15.52 -2.04 0.33
C THR A 143 15.32 -0.72 -0.40
N ILE A 144 14.24 -0.60 -1.18
CA ILE A 144 13.88 0.64 -1.88
C ILE A 144 13.58 1.76 -0.87
N ILE A 145 12.81 1.45 0.18
CA ILE A 145 12.44 2.42 1.22
C ILE A 145 13.66 2.88 2.00
N ARG A 146 14.57 1.97 2.40
CA ARG A 146 15.84 2.30 3.06
C ARG A 146 16.63 3.32 2.27
N ALA A 147 16.81 3.09 0.97
CA ALA A 147 17.53 4.02 0.11
C ALA A 147 16.84 5.40 0.07
N ALA A 148 15.51 5.41 -0.03
CA ALA A 148 14.74 6.65 -0.09
C ALA A 148 14.82 7.48 1.21
N VAL A 149 14.80 6.84 2.39
CA VAL A 149 14.80 7.54 3.68
C VAL A 149 16.19 7.71 4.30
N ALA A 150 17.24 7.14 3.71
CA ALA A 150 18.61 7.23 4.22
C ALA A 150 19.09 8.69 4.47
N PRO A 151 18.78 9.69 3.62
CA PRO A 151 19.17 11.08 3.90
C PRO A 151 18.56 11.68 5.16
N LEU A 152 17.51 11.07 5.71
CA LEU A 152 16.85 11.49 6.94
C LEU A 152 17.46 10.84 8.19
N GLY A 153 18.47 9.98 8.03
CA GLY A 153 19.06 9.23 9.14
C GLY A 153 18.12 8.21 9.76
N LEU A 154 17.06 7.79 9.05
CA LEU A 154 16.12 6.79 9.54
C LEU A 154 16.61 5.38 9.24
N GLU A 155 16.71 4.57 10.28
CA GLU A 155 16.83 3.12 10.13
C GLU A 155 15.47 2.50 9.78
N VAL A 156 15.50 1.44 8.97
CA VAL A 156 14.30 0.74 8.53
C VAL A 156 14.37 -0.74 8.88
N GLU A 157 13.33 -1.21 9.55
CA GLU A 157 13.08 -2.62 9.80
C GLU A 157 11.81 -3.10 9.11
N THR A 158 11.64 -4.42 9.06
CA THR A 158 10.52 -5.06 8.39
C THR A 158 9.76 -5.93 9.36
N GLU A 159 8.44 -5.88 9.28
CA GLU A 159 7.57 -6.75 10.05
C GLU A 159 6.70 -7.57 9.08
N TYR A 160 7.07 -8.83 8.88
CA TYR A 160 6.30 -9.71 8.03
C TYR A 160 5.08 -10.25 8.77
N ARG A 161 3.90 -9.93 8.26
CA ARG A 161 2.60 -10.42 8.70
C ARG A 161 2.07 -11.39 7.65
N SER A 162 2.23 -12.68 7.91
CA SER A 162 1.55 -13.76 7.19
C SER A 162 0.14 -14.04 7.70
N GLY A 163 -0.28 -13.35 8.77
CA GLY A 163 -1.30 -13.73 9.77
C GLY A 163 -2.75 -13.93 9.33
N LYS A 164 -2.99 -14.43 8.12
CA LYS A 164 -4.24 -15.09 7.76
C LYS A 164 -4.01 -16.60 7.91
N THR A 165 -4.97 -17.30 8.49
CA THR A 165 -4.96 -18.77 8.47
C THR A 165 -4.82 -19.26 7.02
N PRO A 166 -4.23 -20.43 6.75
CA PRO A 166 -4.14 -20.97 5.38
C PRO A 166 -5.49 -20.89 4.64
N ASP A 167 -6.60 -21.12 5.35
CA ASP A 167 -7.97 -21.05 4.81
C ASP A 167 -8.43 -19.63 4.39
N ALA A 168 -7.78 -18.58 4.88
CA ALA A 168 -8.04 -17.19 4.55
C ALA A 168 -7.06 -16.63 3.49
N LEU A 169 -6.10 -17.44 3.06
CA LEU A 169 -5.25 -17.14 1.93
C LEU A 169 -5.92 -17.64 0.65
N VAL A 170 -5.85 -16.83 -0.40
CA VAL A 170 -6.50 -17.09 -1.67
C VAL A 170 -5.40 -17.10 -2.73
N LEU A 171 -5.33 -18.16 -3.55
CA LEU A 171 -4.53 -18.09 -4.76
C LEU A 171 -5.12 -17.00 -5.66
N PRO A 172 -4.32 -16.14 -6.30
CA PRO A 172 -4.89 -15.07 -7.10
C PRO A 172 -5.85 -15.51 -8.22
N SER A 173 -5.68 -16.73 -8.75
CA SER A 173 -6.57 -17.33 -9.74
C SER A 173 -7.88 -17.90 -9.16
N LEU A 174 -7.97 -18.07 -7.83
CA LEU A 174 -9.10 -18.69 -7.15
C LEU A 174 -10.03 -17.68 -6.48
N ASP A 175 -9.75 -16.38 -6.62
CA ASP A 175 -10.57 -15.31 -6.04
C ASP A 175 -12.01 -15.36 -6.60
N PRO A 176 -13.03 -15.55 -5.74
CA PRO A 176 -14.41 -15.73 -6.18
C PRO A 176 -14.96 -14.62 -7.07
N LYS A 177 -14.47 -13.37 -6.93
CA LYS A 177 -14.90 -12.24 -7.77
C LYS A 177 -14.39 -12.29 -9.22
N TYR A 178 -13.47 -13.21 -9.54
CA TYR A 178 -12.94 -13.44 -10.89
C TYR A 178 -13.34 -14.78 -11.48
N ARG A 179 -14.19 -15.55 -10.79
CA ARG A 179 -14.85 -16.69 -11.41
C ARG A 179 -15.90 -16.16 -12.37
N GLU A 180 -15.78 -16.49 -13.65
CA GLU A 180 -16.89 -16.31 -14.58
C GLU A 180 -18.11 -17.06 -14.01
N PRO A 181 -19.32 -16.45 -14.05
CA PRO A 181 -20.52 -17.20 -13.72
C PRO A 181 -20.60 -18.44 -14.61
N PRO A 182 -21.16 -19.56 -14.13
CA PRO A 182 -21.40 -20.71 -15.00
C PRO A 182 -22.17 -20.22 -16.23
N ALA A 183 -21.67 -20.56 -17.42
CA ALA A 183 -22.43 -20.36 -18.63
C ALA A 183 -23.69 -21.23 -18.53
N ASP A 184 -24.86 -20.60 -18.52
CA ASP A 184 -26.16 -21.26 -18.69
C ASP A 184 -26.29 -21.87 -20.09
#